data_AF-A0A8S3JRF0-F1
#
_entry.id   AF-A0A8S3JRF0-F1
#
_cell.length_a   1.000
_cell.length_b   1.000
_cell.length_c   1.000
_cell.angle_alpha   90.00
_cell.angle_beta   90.00
_cell.angle_gamma   90.00
#
_symmetry.space_group_name_H-M   'P 1'
#
loop_
_entity.id
_entity.type
_entity.pdbx_description
1 polymer ?
#
loop_
_entity_poly.entity_id
_entity_poly.type
_entity_poly.pdbx_seq_one_letter_code
_entity_poly.pdbx_strand_id
1 'polypeptide(L)'
;LCSVLDQDELTTVKKNLQSQKVDVSNEFINDTWQRVYKIHFLKQNLTTCFDCRRFFYYYQKGFSDQGLDCHEVVFFWRLKRMIEITSNAIRQQISNIESLFSKLFIHDNK
;
A
#
# COMPACT_ATOMS: atom_id res chain seq x y z
N LEU A 1 3.18 -6.07 14.64
CA LEU A 1 1.88 -6.79 14.70
C LEU A 1 1.90 -7.72 15.92
N CYS A 2 1.67 -7.17 17.11
CA CYS A 2 1.48 -7.93 18.34
C CYS A 2 0.19 -7.40 18.96
N SER A 3 -0.94 -8.06 18.69
CA SER A 3 -2.21 -7.74 19.34
C SER A 3 -2.36 -8.71 20.51
N VAL A 4 -1.97 -8.26 21.70
CA VAL A 4 -2.37 -8.94 22.94
C VAL A 4 -3.84 -8.61 23.16
N LEU A 5 -4.67 -9.62 23.44
CA LEU A 5 -6.07 -9.42 23.78
C LEU A 5 -6.16 -8.67 25.11
N ASP A 6 -6.94 -7.61 25.14
CA ASP A 6 -7.35 -7.01 26.41
C ASP A 6 -8.40 -7.90 27.13
N GLN A 7 -8.64 -7.66 28.43
CA GLN A 7 -9.59 -8.44 29.23
C GLN A 7 -11.00 -8.47 28.64
N ASP A 8 -11.47 -7.35 28.09
CA ASP A 8 -12.80 -7.26 27.49
C ASP A 8 -12.89 -8.04 26.17
N GLU A 9 -11.83 -7.97 25.36
CA GLU A 9 -11.72 -8.72 24.11
C GLU A 9 -11.65 -10.23 24.38
N LEU A 10 -10.85 -10.63 25.37
CA LEU A 10 -10.71 -12.02 25.80
C LEU A 10 -12.05 -12.59 26.30
N THR A 11 -12.78 -11.81 27.10
CA THR A 11 -14.12 -12.18 27.58
C THR A 11 -15.10 -12.34 26.43
N THR A 12 -15.02 -11.45 25.44
CA THR A 12 -15.85 -11.50 24.23
C THR A 12 -15.54 -12.74 23.39
N VAL A 13 -14.27 -13.03 23.12
CA VAL A 13 -13.85 -14.23 22.39
C VAL A 13 -14.31 -15.49 23.11
N LYS A 14 -14.15 -15.56 24.42
CA LYS A 14 -14.60 -16.71 25.22
C LYS A 14 -16.11 -16.92 25.14
N LYS A 15 -16.92 -15.87 25.29
CA LYS A 15 -18.39 -15.96 25.15
C LYS A 15 -18.80 -16.41 23.75
N ASN A 16 -18.11 -15.95 22.70
CA ASN A 16 -18.37 -16.37 21.32
C ASN A 16 -18.03 -17.85 21.09
N LEU A 17 -16.96 -18.36 21.69
CA LEU A 17 -16.64 -19.80 21.61
C LEU A 17 -17.66 -20.64 22.38
N GLN A 18 -18.07 -20.17 23.57
CA GLN A 18 -19.09 -20.83 24.38
C GLN A 18 -20.46 -20.90 23.68
N SER A 19 -20.86 -19.85 22.95
CA SER A 19 -22.10 -19.87 22.16
C SER A 19 -22.06 -20.90 21.02
N GLN A 20 -20.86 -21.22 20.53
CA GLN A 20 -20.60 -22.30 19.58
C GLN A 20 -20.39 -23.67 20.24
N LYS A 21 -20.65 -23.79 21.55
CA LYS A 21 -20.44 -25.00 22.37
C LYS A 21 -18.98 -25.45 22.46
N VAL A 22 -18.04 -24.51 22.32
CA VAL A 22 -16.61 -24.74 22.50
C VAL A 22 -16.18 -24.14 23.83
N ASP A 23 -15.78 -24.98 24.78
CA ASP A 23 -15.25 -24.54 26.07
C ASP A 23 -13.72 -24.59 26.06
N VAL A 24 -13.09 -23.44 26.32
CA VAL A 24 -11.64 -23.27 26.27
C VAL A 24 -11.16 -22.35 27.40
N SER A 25 -9.94 -22.58 27.86
CA SER A 25 -9.29 -21.74 28.86
C SER A 25 -8.83 -20.40 28.28
N ASN A 26 -8.72 -19.39 29.14
CA ASN A 26 -8.22 -18.07 28.77
C ASN A 26 -6.77 -18.13 28.26
N GLU A 27 -5.96 -19.01 28.85
CA GLU A 27 -4.56 -19.24 28.47
C GLU A 27 -4.47 -19.79 27.04
N PHE A 28 -5.29 -20.79 26.69
CA PHE A 28 -5.33 -21.36 25.35
C PHE A 28 -5.75 -20.34 24.28
N ILE A 29 -6.72 -19.47 24.61
CA ILE A 29 -7.14 -18.38 23.71
C ILE A 29 -5.96 -17.44 23.46
N ASN A 30 -5.25 -17.01 24.49
CA ASN A 30 -4.12 -16.10 24.35
C ASN A 30 -2.96 -16.70 23.53
N ASP A 31 -2.62 -17.97 23.80
CA ASP A 31 -1.56 -18.68 23.08
C ASP A 31 -1.87 -18.82 21.59
N THR A 32 -3.16 -19.01 21.26
CA THR A 32 -3.60 -19.25 19.90
C THR A 32 -3.92 -17.95 19.14
N TRP A 33 -4.28 -16.89 19.85
CA TRP A 33 -4.82 -15.64 19.28
C TRP A 33 -3.89 -15.04 18.24
N GLN A 34 -2.59 -14.99 18.52
CA GLN A 34 -1.62 -14.39 17.60
C GLN A 34 -1.64 -15.06 16.22
N ARG A 35 -1.78 -16.38 16.17
CA ARG A 35 -1.83 -17.13 14.91
C ARG A 35 -3.13 -16.84 14.16
N VAL A 36 -4.26 -16.84 14.87
CA VAL A 36 -5.58 -16.55 14.30
C VAL A 36 -5.62 -15.13 13.74
N TYR A 37 -5.21 -14.14 14.54
CA TYR A 37 -5.13 -12.74 14.14
C TYR A 37 -4.25 -12.56 12.92
N LYS A 38 -3.04 -13.14 12.90
CA LYS A 38 -2.13 -13.04 11.74
C LYS A 38 -2.77 -13.57 10.46
N ILE A 39 -3.41 -14.74 10.52
CA ILE A 39 -4.07 -15.32 9.34
C ILE A 39 -5.22 -14.42 8.86
N HIS A 40 -6.06 -13.96 9.79
CA HIS A 40 -7.18 -13.08 9.46
C HIS A 40 -6.72 -11.75 8.87
N PHE A 41 -5.76 -11.11 9.54
CA PHE A 41 -5.13 -9.87 9.10
C PHE A 41 -4.55 -10.01 7.69
N LEU A 42 -3.76 -11.06 7.44
CA LEU A 42 -3.17 -11.28 6.12
C LEU A 42 -4.23 -11.51 5.05
N LYS A 43 -5.25 -12.32 5.33
CA LYS A 43 -6.37 -12.53 4.39
C LYS A 43 -7.11 -11.24 4.08
N GLN A 44 -7.39 -10.42 5.09
CA GLN A 44 -8.07 -9.14 4.92
C GLN A 44 -7.22 -8.18 4.06
N ASN A 45 -5.95 -8.00 4.39
CA ASN A 45 -5.05 -7.15 3.61
C ASN A 45 -4.90 -7.64 2.16
N LEU A 46 -4.83 -8.96 1.96
CA LEU A 46 -4.76 -9.55 0.63
C LEU A 46 -6.02 -9.24 -0.21
N THR A 47 -7.21 -9.33 0.40
CA THR A 47 -8.46 -8.89 -0.24
C THR A 47 -8.41 -7.42 -0.59
N THR A 48 -8.00 -6.56 0.35
CA THR A 48 -7.83 -5.12 0.10
C THR A 48 -6.88 -4.85 -1.06
N CYS A 49 -5.75 -5.57 -1.16
CA CYS A 49 -4.83 -5.45 -2.28
C CYS A 49 -5.50 -5.77 -3.63
N PHE A 50 -6.36 -6.79 -3.69
CA PHE A 50 -7.09 -7.12 -4.91
C PHE A 50 -8.11 -6.05 -5.28
N ASP A 51 -8.84 -5.52 -4.30
CA ASP A 51 -9.79 -4.43 -4.49
C ASP A 51 -9.08 -3.16 -4.95
N CYS A 52 -7.93 -2.83 -4.33
CA CYS A 52 -7.11 -1.71 -4.71
C CYS A 52 -6.53 -1.83 -6.11
N ARG A 53 -6.19 -3.04 -6.57
CA ARG A 53 -5.76 -3.26 -7.96
C ARG A 53 -6.88 -2.89 -8.94
N ARG A 54 -8.12 -3.29 -8.65
CA ARG A 54 -9.29 -2.97 -9.49
C ARG A 54 -9.61 -1.48 -9.43
N PHE A 55 -9.61 -0.89 -8.23
CA PHE A 55 -9.83 0.54 -8.04
C PHE A 55 -8.80 1.38 -8.80
N PHE A 56 -7.53 1.00 -8.71
CA PHE A 56 -6.43 1.73 -9.34
C PHE A 56 -6.61 1.86 -10.86
N TYR A 57 -7.18 0.85 -11.53
CA TYR A 57 -7.52 0.93 -12.96
C TYR A 57 -8.51 2.07 -13.26
N TYR A 58 -9.53 2.25 -12.43
CA TYR A 58 -10.50 3.35 -12.58
C TYR A 58 -9.90 4.70 -12.17
N TYR A 59 -9.07 4.70 -11.12
CA TYR A 59 -8.35 5.88 -10.65
C TYR A 59 -7.47 6.49 -11.74
N GLN A 60 -6.76 5.66 -12.52
CA GLN A 60 -5.94 6.12 -13.65
C GLN A 60 -6.76 6.80 -14.76
N LYS A 61 -8.06 6.50 -14.85
CA LYS A 61 -9.01 7.11 -15.80
C LYS A 61 -9.70 8.36 -15.25
N GLY A 62 -9.37 8.80 -14.04
CA GLY A 62 -9.94 9.99 -13.42
C GLY A 62 -11.18 9.76 -12.56
N PHE A 63 -11.54 8.50 -12.27
CA PHE A 63 -12.64 8.19 -11.36
C PHE A 63 -12.10 8.04 -9.92
N SER A 64 -12.55 8.89 -9.00
CA SER A 64 -12.01 8.94 -7.62
C SER A 64 -12.95 8.43 -6.53
N ASP A 65 -14.18 8.06 -6.85
CA ASP A 65 -15.27 7.99 -5.86
C ASP A 65 -15.82 6.57 -5.64
N GLN A 66 -15.00 5.65 -5.10
CA GLN A 66 -15.46 4.29 -4.78
C GLN A 66 -15.40 3.92 -3.28
N GLY A 67 -15.13 4.86 -2.38
CA GLY A 67 -15.12 4.56 -0.93
C GLY A 67 -14.10 3.49 -0.49
N LEU A 68 -13.19 3.06 -1.37
CA LEU A 68 -12.12 2.14 -1.08
C LEU A 68 -10.89 2.91 -0.59
N ASP A 69 -10.45 2.60 0.61
CA ASP A 69 -9.25 3.16 1.22
C ASP A 69 -8.00 2.47 0.63
N CYS A 70 -7.55 2.98 -0.52
CA CYS A 70 -6.35 2.51 -1.21
C CYS A 70 -5.22 3.55 -1.18
N HIS A 71 -5.11 4.30 -0.07
CA HIS A 71 -4.22 5.46 0.04
C HIS A 71 -2.76 5.10 -0.27
N GLU A 72 -2.26 3.96 0.23
CA GLU A 72 -0.87 3.53 0.02
C GLU A 72 -0.56 3.31 -1.46
N VAL A 73 -1.43 2.61 -2.20
CA VAL A 73 -1.27 2.34 -3.64
C VAL A 73 -1.26 3.65 -4.44
N VAL A 74 -2.19 4.55 -4.12
CA VAL A 74 -2.27 5.88 -4.77
C VAL A 74 -1.03 6.71 -4.47
N PHE A 75 -0.54 6.69 -3.22
CA PHE A 75 0.67 7.38 -2.80
C PHE A 75 1.89 6.90 -3.59
N PHE A 76 2.15 5.60 -3.62
CA PHE A 76 3.29 5.04 -4.36
C PHE A 76 3.19 5.32 -5.86
N TRP A 77 1.99 5.28 -6.44
CA TRP A 77 1.82 5.66 -7.84
C TRP A 77 2.16 7.13 -8.10
N ARG A 78 1.67 8.05 -7.26
CA ARG A 78 1.98 9.49 -7.38
C ARG A 78 3.48 9.75 -7.22
N LEU A 79 4.10 9.10 -6.25
CA LEU A 79 5.55 9.20 -6.02
C LEU A 79 6.35 8.71 -7.23
N LYS A 80 6.03 7.51 -7.73
CA LYS A 80 6.68 6.95 -8.93
C LYS A 80 6.53 7.90 -10.12
N ARG A 81 5.33 8.40 -10.38
CA ARG A 81 5.05 9.31 -11.49
C ARG A 81 5.83 10.61 -11.37
N MET A 82 5.91 11.19 -10.17
CA MET A 82 6.71 12.38 -9.92
C MET A 82 8.18 12.13 -10.28
N ILE A 83 8.76 11.02 -9.83
CA ILE A 83 10.15 10.65 -10.11
C ILE A 83 10.39 10.47 -11.62
N GLU A 84 9.48 9.79 -12.32
CA GLU A 84 9.57 9.60 -13.78
C GLU A 84 9.56 10.92 -14.55
N ILE A 85 8.64 11.83 -14.20
CA ILE A 85 8.56 13.16 -14.82
C ILE A 85 9.84 13.95 -14.55
N THR A 86 10.32 13.99 -13.31
CA THR A 86 11.55 14.69 -12.94
C THR A 86 12.76 14.12 -13.69
N SER A 87 12.87 12.79 -13.78
CA SER A 87 13.95 12.13 -14.51
C SER A 87 13.95 12.51 -16.00
N ASN A 88 12.78 12.56 -16.63
CA ASN A 88 12.65 12.96 -18.02
C ASN A 88 12.99 14.44 -18.24
N ALA A 89 12.55 15.31 -17.34
CA ALA A 89 12.90 16.74 -17.39
C ALA A 89 14.42 16.94 -17.29
N ILE A 90 15.10 16.21 -16.39
CA ILE A 90 16.57 16.27 -16.27
C ILE A 90 17.25 15.79 -17.56
N ARG A 91 16.80 14.68 -18.16
CA ARG A 91 17.35 14.21 -19.45
C ARG A 91 17.20 15.27 -20.55
N GLN A 92 16.04 15.92 -20.62
CA GLN A 92 15.80 17.00 -21.58
C GLN A 92 16.73 18.19 -21.33
N GLN A 93 16.94 18.57 -20.06
CA GLN A 93 17.88 19.65 -19.72
C GLN A 93 19.31 19.32 -20.18
N ILE A 94 19.79 18.11 -19.93
CA ILE A 94 21.14 17.68 -20.35
C ILE A 94 21.27 17.70 -21.88
N SER A 95 20.32 17.10 -22.60
CA SER A 95 20.35 17.07 -24.06
C SER A 95 20.30 18.49 -24.66
N ASN A 96 19.51 19.40 -24.08
CA ASN A 96 19.46 20.79 -24.50
C ASN A 96 20.82 21.49 -24.29
N ILE A 97 21.47 21.25 -23.15
CA ILE A 97 22.81 21.77 -22.86
C ILE A 97 23.83 21.26 -23.88
N GLU A 98 23.86 19.96 -24.16
CA GLU A 98 24.77 19.37 -25.15
C GLU A 98 24.54 19.94 -26.56
N SER A 99 23.27 20.16 -26.93
CA SER A 99 22.91 20.77 -28.22
C SER A 99 23.39 22.22 -28.32
N LEU A 100 23.35 22.97 -27.21
CA LEU A 100 23.80 24.36 -27.15
C LEU A 100 25.32 24.43 -27.24
N PHE A 101 26.03 23.59 -26.50
CA PHE A 101 27.49 23.47 -26.61
C PHE A 101 27.91 23.14 -28.05
N SER A 102 27.26 22.15 -28.67
CA SER A 102 27.56 21.79 -30.06
C SER A 102 27.41 22.98 -31.02
N LYS A 103 26.39 23.82 -30.84
CA LYS A 103 26.19 25.05 -31.64
C LYS A 103 27.28 26.09 -31.42
N LEU A 104 27.72 26.28 -30.17
CA LEU A 104 28.80 27.21 -29.83
C LEU A 104 30.14 26.76 -30.43
N PHE A 105 30.51 25.48 -30.29
CA PHE A 105 31.75 24.94 -30.85
C PHE A 105 31.81 25.00 -32.39
N ILE A 106 30.67 24.90 -33.08
CA ILE A 106 30.59 25.05 -34.54
C ILE A 106 30.76 26.53 -34.94
N HIS A 107 30.24 27.46 -34.15
CA HIS A 107 30.37 28.90 -34.42
C HIS A 107 31.79 29.42 -34.17
N ASP A 108 32.50 28.87 -33.18
CA ASP A 108 33.89 29.29 -32.86
C ASP A 108 34.95 28.68 -33.80
N ASN A 109 34.61 27.66 -34.60
CA ASN A 109 35.51 27.02 -35.58
C ASN A 109 35.25 27.46 -37.05
N LYS A 110 34.53 28.56 -37.27
CA LYS A 110 34.21 29.09 -38.60
C LYS A 110 34.63 30.54 -38.72
#